data_AF-A0A3E0K9X2-F1
#
_entry.id   AF-A0A3E0K9X2-F1
#
_cell.length_a   1.000
_cell.length_b   1.000
_cell.length_c   1.000
_cell.angle_alpha   90.00
_cell.angle_beta   90.00
_cell.angle_gamma   90.00
#
_symmetry.space_group_name_H-M   'P 1'
#
loop_
_entity.id
_entity.type
_entity.pdbx_description
1 polymer ?
#
loop_
_entity_poly.entity_id
_entity_poly.type
_entity_poly.pdbx_seq_one_letter_code
_entity_poly.pdbx_strand_id
1 'polypeptide(L)'
;MTEQHQPAPEPSAARDTAAREPLLLVLATRNKNKLRELTSILSDLPVRVESIASFPGAPDVEETGATMAENALLKARVAARHPGRG
;
A
#
# COMPACT_ATOMS: atom_id res chain seq x y z
N MET A 1 25.00 48.09 11.92
CA MET A 1 25.36 46.71 11.53
C MET A 1 24.08 45.92 11.57
N THR A 2 23.51 45.64 10.40
CA THR A 2 22.14 45.16 10.25
C THR A 2 22.09 43.67 10.59
N GLU A 3 21.32 43.31 11.62
CA GLU A 3 21.02 41.92 11.95
C GLU A 3 20.26 41.27 10.80
N GLN A 4 20.87 40.24 10.20
CA GLN A 4 20.21 39.40 9.21
C GLN A 4 19.32 38.41 9.96
N HIS A 5 18.03 38.74 10.05
CA HIS A 5 16.99 37.80 10.47
C HIS A 5 16.85 36.73 9.38
N GLN A 6 17.44 35.55 9.59
CA GLN A 6 17.20 34.39 8.75
C GLN A 6 15.80 33.84 9.11
N PRO A 7 14.83 33.81 8.18
CA PRO A 7 13.53 33.23 8.48
C PRO A 7 13.69 31.72 8.77
N ALA A 8 12.89 31.22 9.72
CA ALA A 8 12.78 29.79 10.00
C ALA A 8 12.43 29.02 8.71
N PRO A 9 12.87 27.76 8.53
CA PRO A 9 12.44 26.97 7.38
C PRO A 9 10.91 26.82 7.41
N GLU A 10 10.27 27.39 6.39
CA GLU A 10 8.83 27.25 6.11
C GLU A 10 8.44 25.76 6.15
N PRO A 11 7.29 25.39 6.74
CA PRO A 11 6.84 24.00 6.78
C PRO A 11 6.47 23.52 5.38
N SER A 12 7.44 22.92 4.67
CA SER A 12 7.32 21.97 3.55
C SER A 12 5.95 21.96 2.85
N ALA A 13 5.57 23.08 2.23
CA ALA A 13 4.38 23.16 1.40
C ALA A 13 4.65 22.42 0.08
N ALA A 14 3.66 21.61 -0.32
CA ALA A 14 3.57 20.91 -1.61
C ALA A 14 4.66 19.85 -1.87
N ARG A 15 4.42 18.62 -1.40
CA ARG A 15 5.07 17.44 -1.99
C ARG A 15 4.54 17.31 -3.41
N ASP A 16 5.38 17.69 -4.37
CA ASP A 16 5.16 17.52 -5.80
C ASP A 16 4.62 16.12 -6.13
N THR A 17 3.36 16.04 -6.56
CA THR A 17 2.64 14.79 -6.79
C THR A 17 3.05 14.13 -8.11
N ALA A 18 3.81 14.82 -8.96
CA ALA A 18 4.06 14.41 -10.34
C ALA A 18 5.24 13.44 -10.54
N ALA A 19 6.02 13.12 -9.51
CA ALA A 19 7.27 12.36 -9.66
C ALA A 19 7.47 11.16 -8.71
N ARG A 20 6.45 10.78 -7.92
CA ARG A 20 6.54 9.55 -7.10
C ARG A 20 6.05 8.37 -7.92
N GLU A 21 6.89 7.35 -8.05
CA GLU A 21 6.47 6.01 -8.48
C GLU A 21 5.19 5.61 -7.72
N PRO A 22 4.18 5.04 -8.41
CA PRO A 22 2.90 4.72 -7.79
C PRO A 22 3.11 3.77 -6.62
N LEU A 23 2.43 4.05 -5.50
CA LEU A 23 2.55 3.23 -4.30
C LEU A 23 2.03 1.82 -4.61
N LEU A 24 2.84 0.79 -4.33
CA LEU A 24 2.42 -0.60 -4.50
C LEU A 24 1.44 -0.99 -3.38
N LEU A 25 0.22 -1.35 -3.75
CA LEU A 25 -0.80 -1.92 -2.87
C LEU A 25 -0.94 -3.42 -3.17
N VAL A 26 -0.56 -4.27 -2.20
CA VAL A 26 -0.70 -5.72 -2.30
C VAL A 26 -2.00 -6.17 -1.64
N LEU A 27 -2.90 -6.76 -2.42
CA LEU A 27 -4.12 -7.39 -1.95
C LEU A 27 -3.85 -8.81 -1.49
N ALA A 28 -4.15 -9.11 -0.23
CA ALA A 28 -4.02 -10.43 0.38
C ALA A 28 -5.13 -11.41 -0.06
N THR A 29 -5.38 -11.48 -1.37
CA THR A 29 -6.37 -12.36 -2.00
C THR A 29 -5.74 -13.06 -3.20
N ARG A 30 -5.96 -14.37 -3.33
CA ARG A 30 -5.66 -15.14 -4.56
C ARG A 30 -6.86 -15.23 -5.52
N ASN A 31 -8.02 -14.66 -5.16
CA ASN A 31 -9.22 -14.69 -5.98
C ASN A 31 -9.13 -13.63 -7.10
N LYS A 32 -9.07 -14.10 -8.36
CA LYS A 32 -8.95 -13.26 -9.57
C LYS A 32 -10.15 -12.33 -9.78
N ASN A 33 -11.36 -12.73 -9.39
CA ASN A 33 -12.54 -11.88 -9.53
C ASN A 33 -12.47 -10.69 -8.56
N LYS A 34 -12.11 -10.96 -7.30
CA LYS A 34 -11.90 -9.91 -6.29
C LYS A 34 -10.78 -8.95 -6.70
N LEU A 35 -9.69 -9.46 -7.26
CA LEU A 35 -8.61 -8.62 -7.79
C LEU A 35 -9.15 -7.66 -8.85
N ARG A 36 -9.88 -8.17 -9.86
CA ARG A 36 -10.46 -7.35 -10.93
C ARG A 36 -11.39 -6.26 -10.39
N GLU A 37 -12.31 -6.61 -9.50
CA GLU A 37 -13.26 -5.67 -8.90
C GLU A 37 -12.54 -4.58 -8.08
N LEU A 38 -11.61 -4.97 -7.21
CA LEU A 38 -10.88 -4.02 -6.37
C LEU A 38 -9.93 -3.13 -7.18
N THR A 39 -9.28 -3.66 -8.22
CA THR A 39 -8.50 -2.84 -9.16
C THR A 39 -9.37 -1.80 -9.85
N SER A 40 -10.61 -2.16 -10.24
CA SER A 40 -11.55 -1.20 -10.82
C SER A 40 -11.95 -0.10 -9.83
N ILE A 41 -12.26 -0.46 -8.58
CA ILE A 41 -12.65 0.49 -7.53
C ILE A 41 -11.51 1.46 -7.18
N LEU A 42 -10.26 0.99 -7.24
CA LEU A 42 -9.08 1.77 -6.86
C LEU A 42 -8.39 2.46 -8.04
N SER A 43 -8.99 2.43 -9.24
CA SER A 43 -8.36 2.89 -10.47
C SER A 43 -8.03 4.39 -10.51
N ASP A 44 -8.74 5.21 -9.72
CA ASP A 44 -8.51 6.66 -9.63
C ASP A 44 -7.42 7.04 -8.61
N LEU A 45 -6.86 6.07 -7.88
CA LEU A 45 -5.80 6.31 -6.90
C LEU A 45 -4.40 6.12 -7.55
N PRO A 46 -3.37 6.87 -7.12
CA PRO A 46 -2.00 6.73 -7.62
C PRO A 46 -1.31 5.50 -7.01
N VAL A 47 -1.93 4.33 -7.16
CA VAL A 47 -1.46 3.06 -6.61
C VAL A 47 -1.37 2.00 -7.70
N ARG A 48 -0.32 1.18 -7.63
CA ARG A 48 -0.22 -0.05 -8.41
C ARG A 48 -0.83 -1.18 -7.57
N VAL A 49 -1.88 -1.82 -8.07
CA VAL A 49 -2.53 -2.93 -7.36
C VAL A 49 -1.94 -4.27 -7.82
N GLU A 50 -1.47 -5.07 -6.87
CA GLU A 50 -1.04 -6.45 -7.11
C GLU A 50 -1.73 -7.43 -6.16
N SER A 51 -1.79 -8.70 -6.54
CA SER A 51 -2.25 -9.78 -5.67
C SER A 51 -1.06 -10.45 -5.00
N ILE A 52 -1.25 -10.93 -3.77
CA ILE A 52 -0.29 -11.82 -3.09
C ILE A 52 0.07 -13.06 -3.91
N ALA A 53 -0.78 -13.46 -4.88
CA ALA A 53 -0.49 -14.55 -5.81
C ALA A 53 0.71 -14.27 -6.73
N SER A 54 1.10 -13.00 -6.91
CA SER A 54 2.28 -12.59 -7.69
C SER A 54 3.60 -12.77 -6.94
N PHE A 55 3.56 -13.25 -5.69
CA PHE A 55 4.73 -13.35 -4.79
C PHE A 55 5.10 -14.80 -4.55
N PRO A 56 6.10 -15.35 -5.27
CA PRO A 56 6.59 -16.70 -5.02
C PRO A 56 7.05 -16.84 -3.56
N GLY A 57 6.54 -17.87 -2.88
CA GLY A 57 6.86 -18.14 -1.47
C GLY A 57 5.93 -17.46 -0.46
N ALA A 58 4.98 -16.61 -0.88
CA ALA A 58 3.94 -16.12 0.02
C ALA A 58 3.05 -17.31 0.47
N PRO A 59 2.92 -17.57 1.78
CA PRO A 59 2.16 -18.70 2.29
C PRO A 59 0.66 -18.41 2.19
N ASP A 60 -0.14 -19.48 2.18
CA ASP A 60 -1.55 -19.34 2.51
C ASP A 60 -1.71 -18.99 3.98
N VAL A 61 -2.67 -18.12 4.28
CA VAL A 61 -2.93 -17.65 5.63
C VAL A 61 -4.14 -18.38 6.15
N GLU A 62 -3.97 -19.10 7.24
CA GLU A 62 -5.08 -19.76 7.94
C GLU A 62 -6.01 -18.70 8.56
N GLU A 63 -7.31 -18.82 8.28
CA GLU A 63 -8.35 -17.91 8.77
C GLU A 63 -8.86 -18.38 10.14
N THR A 64 -8.04 -18.19 11.17
CA THR A 64 -8.32 -18.64 12.55
C THR A 64 -9.04 -17.61 13.43
N GLY A 65 -9.28 -16.40 12.91
CA GLY A 65 -9.99 -15.34 13.61
C GLY A 65 -11.48 -15.67 13.78
N ALA A 66 -12.07 -15.20 14.88
CA ALA A 66 -13.49 -15.36 15.16
C ALA A 66 -14.37 -14.44 14.29
N THR A 67 -13.77 -13.40 13.69
CA THR A 67 -14.46 -12.40 12.89
C THR A 67 -13.81 -12.20 11.51
N MET A 68 -14.58 -11.67 10.56
CA MET A 68 -14.07 -11.32 9.23
C MET A 68 -12.96 -10.26 9.30
N ALA A 69 -13.04 -9.33 10.26
CA ALA A 69 -12.05 -8.28 10.46
C ALA A 69 -10.71 -8.86 10.94
N GLU A 70 -10.74 -9.81 11.87
CA GLU A 70 -9.54 -10.51 12.34
C GLU A 70 -8.89 -11.30 11.21
N ASN A 71 -9.69 -12.04 10.43
CA ASN A 71 -9.18 -12.78 9.27
C ASN A 71 -8.58 -11.85 8.20
N ALA A 72 -9.19 -10.69 7.95
CA ALA A 72 -8.64 -9.68 7.05
C ALA A 72 -7.31 -9.12 7.55
N LEU A 73 -7.20 -8.83 8.85
CA LEU A 73 -5.97 -8.33 9.46
C LEU A 73 -4.84 -9.36 9.43
N LEU A 74 -5.13 -10.64 9.73
CA LEU A 74 -4.17 -11.74 9.63
C LEU A 74 -3.60 -11.82 8.21
N LYS A 75 -4.47 -11.82 7.20
CA LYS A 75 -4.08 -11.84 5.78
C LYS A 75 -3.22 -10.63 5.39
N ALA A 76 -3.62 -9.42 5.80
CA ALA A 76 -2.87 -8.20 5.51
C ALA A 76 -1.46 -8.22 6.12
N ARG A 77 -1.32 -8.68 7.37
CA ARG A 77 -0.03 -8.78 8.06
C ARG A 77 0.93 -9.75 7.35
N VAL A 78 0.43 -10.89 6.88
CA VAL A 78 1.27 -11.84 6.14
C VAL A 78 1.65 -11.28 4.78
N ALA A 79 0.72 -10.65 4.06
CA ALA A 79 1.02 -10.03 2.78
C ALA A 79 2.09 -8.93 2.90
N ALA A 80 2.03 -8.10 3.95
CA ALA A 80 3.00 -7.04 4.21
C ALA A 80 4.44 -7.56 4.45
N ARG A 81 4.61 -8.82 4.88
CA ARG A 81 5.93 -9.46 5.05
C ARG A 81 6.56 -9.93 3.74
N HIS A 82 5.81 -9.88 2.64
CA HIS A 82 6.27 -10.23 1.30
C HIS A 82 6.22 -9.00 0.39
N PRO A 83 6.94 -7.91 0.72
CA PRO A 83 6.90 -6.69 -0.08
C PRO A 83 7.47 -6.96 -1.47
N GLY A 84 6.85 -6.31 -2.47
CA GLY A 84 7.37 -6.31 -3.83
C GLY A 84 8.74 -5.67 -3.84
N ARG A 85 9.62 -6.12 -4.73
CA ARG A 85 10.83 -5.36 -5.05
C ARG A 85 10.37 -4.09 -5.76
N GLY A 86 10.21 -3.00 -5.00
CA GLY A 86 10.18 -1.64 -5.51
C GLY A 86 11.58 -1.13 -5.72
#